data_AF-A0A533YQX5-F1
#
_entry.id   AF-A0A533YQX5-F1
#
_cell.length_a   1.000
_cell.length_b   1.000
_cell.length_c   1.000
_cell.angle_alpha   90.00
_cell.angle_beta   90.00
_cell.angle_gamma   90.00
#
_symmetry.space_group_name_H-M   'P 1'
#
loop_
_entity.id
_entity.type
_entity.pdbx_description
1 polymer ?
#
loop_
_entity_poly.entity_id
_entity_poly.type
_entity_poly.pdbx_seq_one_letter_code
_entity_poly.pdbx_strand_id
1 'polypeptide(L)'
;MNAMYDLLCSIVIGGILLVMLVGFNGTITEQAGAQTVRMMAQSSLTTIGDLVDYEFRKMGYQVPKGTDSAIVFADTSKITFKADIDNDGTVDILTYELVRRPIICIEQRTDRRN
;
A
#
# COMPACT_ATOMS: atom_id res chain seq x y z
N MET A 1 -4.90 -65.26 -1.48
CA MET A 1 -3.90 -64.42 -2.18
C MET A 1 -4.54 -63.17 -2.77
N ASN A 2 -5.37 -62.45 -1.98
CA ASN A 2 -6.05 -61.21 -2.41
C ASN A 2 -5.62 -60.01 -1.54
N ALA A 3 -5.29 -60.26 -0.27
CA ALA A 3 -4.82 -59.23 0.67
C ALA A 3 -3.52 -58.54 0.22
N MET A 4 -2.62 -59.22 -0.48
CA MET A 4 -1.37 -58.60 -0.95
C MET A 4 -1.61 -57.58 -2.07
N TYR A 5 -2.54 -57.85 -2.99
CA TYR A 5 -2.91 -56.91 -4.05
C TYR A 5 -3.64 -55.68 -3.50
N ASP A 6 -4.50 -55.89 -2.49
CA ASP A 6 -5.21 -54.80 -1.82
C ASP A 6 -4.25 -53.88 -1.03
N LEU A 7 -3.24 -54.48 -0.41
CA LEU A 7 -2.19 -53.76 0.31
C LEU A 7 -1.27 -52.96 -0.63
N LEU A 8 -0.98 -53.47 -1.83
CA LEU A 8 -0.24 -52.72 -2.84
C LEU A 8 -1.05 -51.55 -3.41
N CYS A 9 -2.35 -51.75 -3.64
CA CYS A 9 -3.22 -50.71 -4.19
C CYS A 9 -3.38 -49.52 -3.22
N SER A 10 -3.58 -49.80 -1.93
CA SER A 10 -3.72 -48.77 -0.89
C SER A 10 -2.43 -47.96 -0.67
N ILE A 11 -1.25 -48.58 -0.76
CA ILE A 11 0.03 -47.86 -0.66
C ILE A 11 0.22 -46.91 -1.85
N VAL A 12 -0.10 -47.33 -3.07
CA VAL A 12 0.03 -46.49 -4.27
C VAL A 12 -0.92 -45.29 -4.21
N ILE A 13 -2.19 -45.53 -3.85
CA ILE A 13 -3.19 -44.45 -3.74
C ILE A 13 -2.82 -43.49 -2.60
N GLY A 14 -2.41 -44.02 -1.44
CA GLY A 14 -1.96 -43.21 -0.30
C GLY A 14 -0.73 -42.37 -0.62
N GLY A 15 0.23 -42.92 -1.38
CA GLY A 15 1.43 -42.20 -1.81
C GLY A 15 1.12 -41.04 -2.74
N ILE A 16 0.24 -41.24 -3.72
CA ILE A 16 -0.19 -40.17 -4.65
C ILE A 16 -0.92 -39.06 -3.88
N LEU A 17 -1.81 -39.42 -2.96
CA LEU A 17 -2.52 -38.45 -2.10
C LEU A 17 -1.55 -37.64 -1.24
N LEU A 18 -0.53 -38.27 -0.68
CA LEU A 18 0.47 -37.58 0.14
C LEU A 18 1.27 -36.57 -0.70
N VAL A 19 1.69 -36.93 -1.90
CA VAL A 19 2.39 -36.02 -2.81
C VAL A 19 1.49 -34.84 -3.21
N MET A 20 0.21 -35.09 -3.49
CA MET A 20 -0.77 -34.03 -3.78
C MET A 20 -0.92 -33.06 -2.60
N LEU A 21 -1.02 -33.56 -1.37
CA LEU A 21 -1.13 -32.73 -0.17
C LEU A 21 0.12 -31.88 0.06
N VAL A 22 1.31 -32.43 -0.17
CA VAL A 22 2.57 -31.69 -0.04
C VAL A 22 2.66 -30.58 -1.08
N GLY A 23 2.34 -30.87 -2.35
CA GLY A 23 2.33 -29.85 -3.41
C GLY A 23 1.28 -28.76 -3.18
N PHE A 24 0.10 -29.15 -2.71
CA PHE A 24 -0.97 -28.23 -2.37
C PHE A 24 -0.59 -27.29 -1.21
N ASN A 25 0.03 -27.83 -0.15
CA ASN A 25 0.49 -27.03 0.98
C ASN A 25 1.58 -26.01 0.59
N GLY A 26 2.53 -26.41 -0.26
CA GLY A 26 3.54 -25.50 -0.80
C GLY A 26 2.91 -24.38 -1.62
N THR A 27 1.99 -24.72 -2.53
CA THR A 27 1.30 -23.74 -3.39
C THR A 27 0.46 -22.76 -2.59
N ILE A 28 -0.29 -23.23 -1.58
CA ILE A 28 -1.07 -22.35 -0.69
C ILE A 28 -0.16 -21.41 0.10
N THR A 29 0.95 -21.91 0.62
CA THR A 29 1.89 -21.11 1.42
C THR A 29 2.50 -19.99 0.58
N GLU A 30 2.93 -20.29 -0.65
CA GLU A 30 3.45 -19.31 -1.59
C GLU A 30 2.39 -18.27 -1.99
N GLN A 31 1.17 -18.72 -2.28
CA GLN A 31 0.05 -17.82 -2.62
C GLN A 31 -0.35 -16.94 -1.44
N ALA A 32 -0.38 -17.47 -0.22
CA ALA A 32 -0.68 -16.71 0.99
C ALA A 32 0.36 -15.61 1.24
N GLY A 33 1.65 -15.91 1.01
CA GLY A 33 2.72 -14.92 1.08
C GLY A 33 2.54 -13.78 0.08
N ALA A 34 2.38 -14.10 -1.21
CA ALA A 34 2.16 -13.11 -2.25
C ALA A 34 0.89 -12.29 -2.03
N GLN A 35 -0.19 -12.92 -1.56
CA GLN A 35 -1.45 -12.25 -1.25
C GLN A 35 -1.32 -11.31 -0.07
N THR A 36 -0.56 -11.67 0.97
CA THR A 36 -0.30 -10.81 2.12
C THR A 36 0.41 -9.52 1.69
N VAL A 37 1.46 -9.63 0.86
CA VAL A 37 2.19 -8.45 0.34
C VAL A 37 1.26 -7.55 -0.49
N ARG A 38 0.43 -8.14 -1.36
CA ARG A 38 -0.56 -7.38 -2.15
C ARG A 38 -1.56 -6.65 -1.25
N MET A 39 -2.07 -7.32 -0.22
CA MET A 39 -3.01 -6.74 0.73
C MET A 39 -2.37 -5.59 1.52
N MET A 40 -1.12 -5.73 1.97
CA MET A 40 -0.38 -4.66 2.65
C MET A 40 -0.20 -3.43 1.75
N ALA A 41 0.20 -3.64 0.49
CA ALA A 41 0.34 -2.56 -0.48
C ALA A 41 -1.00 -1.87 -0.74
N GLN A 42 -2.06 -2.64 -0.96
CA GLN A 42 -3.41 -2.11 -1.17
C GLN A 42 -3.90 -1.32 0.04
N SER A 43 -3.75 -1.86 1.26
CA SER A 43 -4.12 -1.17 2.49
C SER A 43 -3.36 0.15 2.62
N SER A 44 -2.06 0.16 2.33
CA SER A 44 -1.24 1.39 2.39
C SER A 44 -1.72 2.43 1.37
N LEU A 45 -2.05 2.01 0.15
CA LEU A 45 -2.61 2.90 -0.87
C LEU A 45 -3.98 3.44 -0.48
N THR A 46 -4.85 2.62 0.12
CA THR A 46 -6.14 3.06 0.65
C THR A 46 -5.96 4.08 1.77
N THR A 47 -5.08 3.84 2.74
CA THR A 47 -4.80 4.79 3.83
C THR A 47 -4.26 6.12 3.30
N ILE A 48 -3.35 6.09 2.31
CA ILE A 48 -2.86 7.31 1.65
C ILE A 48 -4.02 8.02 0.95
N GLY A 49 -4.89 7.28 0.24
CA GLY A 49 -6.07 7.84 -0.40
C GLY A 49 -7.02 8.52 0.58
N ASP A 50 -7.31 7.87 1.71
CA ASP A 50 -8.17 8.41 2.76
C ASP A 50 -7.56 9.66 3.41
N LEU A 51 -6.25 9.67 3.65
CA LEU A 51 -5.54 10.84 4.18
C LEU A 51 -5.61 12.01 3.19
N VAL A 52 -5.33 11.75 1.91
CA VAL A 52 -5.41 12.75 0.86
C VAL A 52 -6.83 13.30 0.73
N ASP A 53 -7.86 12.44 0.71
CA ASP A 53 -9.26 12.88 0.66
C ASP A 53 -9.64 13.77 1.86
N TYR A 54 -9.20 13.36 3.07
CA TYR A 54 -9.43 14.12 4.28
C TYR A 54 -8.81 15.53 4.21
N GLU A 55 -7.56 15.66 3.76
CA GLU A 55 -6.88 16.94 3.65
C GLU A 55 -7.43 17.81 2.51
N PHE A 56 -7.76 17.21 1.38
CA PHE A 56 -8.40 17.93 0.27
C PHE A 56 -9.79 18.44 0.67
N ARG A 57 -10.53 17.72 1.52
CA ARG A 57 -11.82 18.20 2.04
C ARG A 57 -11.68 19.40 2.96
N LYS A 58 -10.53 19.56 3.61
CA LYS A 58 -10.20 20.74 4.43
C LYS A 58 -9.65 21.91 3.63
N MET A 59 -9.53 21.80 2.31
CA MET A 59 -9.07 22.90 1.47
C MET A 59 -9.93 24.16 1.67
N GLY A 60 -9.29 25.27 2.04
CA GLY A 60 -9.97 26.53 2.34
C GLY A 60 -10.65 26.58 3.72
N TYR A 61 -10.46 25.59 4.58
CA TYR A 61 -10.98 25.60 5.95
C TYR A 61 -10.30 26.71 6.76
N GLN A 62 -11.13 27.53 7.40
CA GLN A 62 -10.75 28.72 8.19
C GLN A 62 -9.87 29.77 7.47
N VAL A 63 -9.84 29.75 6.14
CA VAL A 63 -9.17 30.82 5.37
C VAL A 63 -10.04 32.09 5.42
N PRO A 64 -9.52 33.25 5.87
CA PRO A 64 -10.28 34.48 5.97
C PRO A 64 -10.90 34.90 4.62
N LYS A 65 -12.18 35.25 4.64
CA LYS A 65 -12.88 35.76 3.45
C LYS A 65 -12.31 37.14 3.09
N GLY A 66 -11.43 37.18 2.10
CA GLY A 66 -10.75 38.40 1.63
C GLY A 66 -9.26 38.20 1.28
N THR A 67 -8.67 37.06 1.67
CA THR A 67 -7.35 36.64 1.20
C THR A 67 -7.48 35.96 -0.16
N ASP A 68 -6.42 36.00 -0.99
CA ASP A 68 -6.33 35.26 -2.27
C ASP A 68 -6.89 33.84 -2.14
N SER A 69 -7.43 33.33 -3.26
CA SER A 69 -8.03 31.99 -3.41
C SER A 69 -7.41 30.92 -2.52
N ALA A 70 -8.25 30.04 -1.94
CA ALA A 70 -7.81 28.90 -1.14
C ALA A 70 -6.84 27.98 -1.91
N ILE A 71 -6.89 28.01 -3.26
CA ILE A 71 -5.96 27.33 -4.14
C ILE A 71 -4.88 28.32 -4.58
N VAL A 72 -3.62 28.02 -4.25
CA VAL A 72 -2.45 28.84 -4.62
C VAL A 72 -1.93 28.46 -5.99
N PHE A 73 -1.87 27.16 -6.28
CA PHE A 73 -1.36 26.63 -7.53
C PHE A 73 -1.95 25.24 -7.79
N ALA A 74 -2.35 24.97 -9.02
CA ALA A 74 -2.80 23.64 -9.44
C ALA A 74 -2.35 23.38 -10.88
N ASP A 75 -1.62 22.29 -11.07
CA ASP A 75 -1.19 21.75 -12.35
C ASP A 75 -1.41 20.23 -12.34
N THR A 76 -1.17 19.58 -13.47
CA THR A 76 -1.29 18.15 -13.73
C THR A 76 -0.52 17.24 -12.76
N SER A 77 0.55 17.74 -12.13
CA SER A 77 1.39 16.97 -11.21
C SER A 77 1.53 17.58 -9.82
N LYS A 78 1.00 18.78 -9.58
CA LYS A 78 1.22 19.52 -8.33
C LYS A 78 0.01 20.33 -7.95
N ILE A 79 -0.35 20.28 -6.67
CA ILE A 79 -1.37 21.14 -6.09
C ILE A 79 -0.85 21.76 -4.79
N THR A 80 -1.06 23.06 -4.65
CA THR A 80 -0.74 23.84 -3.47
C THR A 80 -1.97 24.60 -3.02
N PHE A 81 -2.42 24.37 -1.78
CA PHE A 81 -3.61 25.01 -1.24
C PHE A 81 -3.40 25.43 0.22
N LYS A 82 -4.29 26.32 0.66
CA LYS A 82 -4.31 26.87 2.02
C LYS A 82 -5.43 26.21 2.83
N ALA A 83 -5.12 25.84 4.05
CA ALA A 83 -6.09 25.31 5.01
C ALA A 83 -5.52 25.42 6.41
N ASP A 84 -6.37 25.60 7.40
CA ASP A 84 -6.01 25.31 8.79
C ASP A 84 -6.25 23.80 9.04
N ILE A 85 -5.18 23.00 9.07
CA ILE A 85 -5.32 21.53 9.19
C ILE A 85 -5.46 21.10 10.64
N ASP A 86 -4.64 21.66 11.52
CA ASP A 86 -4.57 21.28 12.94
C ASP A 86 -5.53 22.10 13.81
N ASN A 87 -6.26 23.05 13.21
CA ASN A 87 -7.24 23.91 13.85
C ASN A 87 -6.61 24.78 14.95
N ASP A 88 -5.41 25.30 14.69
CA ASP A 88 -4.70 26.21 15.58
C ASP A 88 -5.04 27.70 15.33
N GLY A 89 -5.85 27.99 14.32
CA GLY A 89 -6.25 29.33 13.90
C GLY A 89 -5.27 30.00 12.95
N THR A 90 -4.20 29.31 12.56
CA THR A 90 -3.20 29.70 11.57
C THR A 90 -3.50 29.02 10.24
N VAL A 91 -3.32 29.75 9.14
CA VAL A 91 -3.51 29.18 7.81
C VAL A 91 -2.21 28.52 7.34
N ASP A 92 -2.22 27.20 7.16
CA ASP A 92 -1.12 26.46 6.57
C ASP A 92 -1.16 26.45 5.05
N ILE A 93 -0.01 26.15 4.44
CA ILE A 93 0.14 25.96 2.99
C ILE A 93 0.67 24.55 2.75
N LEU A 94 -0.15 23.71 2.11
CA LEU A 94 0.21 22.34 1.78
C LEU A 94 0.52 22.21 0.31
N THR A 95 1.52 21.39 0.01
CA THR A 95 1.92 21.08 -1.36
C THR A 95 1.99 19.58 -1.55
N TYR A 96 1.16 19.06 -2.45
CA TYR A 96 1.23 17.68 -2.93
C TYR A 96 1.86 17.68 -4.32
N GLU A 97 2.84 16.80 -4.54
CA GLU A 97 3.54 16.66 -5.82
C GLU A 97 3.65 15.19 -6.21
N LEU A 98 3.22 14.88 -7.43
CA LEU A 98 3.39 13.56 -8.02
C LEU A 98 4.83 13.41 -8.52
N VAL A 99 5.72 12.98 -7.63
CA VAL A 99 7.09 12.68 -8.01
C VAL A 99 7.15 11.27 -8.62
N ARG A 100 7.20 11.19 -9.95
CA ARG A 100 7.48 9.93 -10.65
C ARG A 100 8.96 9.60 -10.51
N ARG A 101 9.38 8.99 -9.40
CA ARG A 101 10.72 8.42 -9.32
C ARG A 101 10.74 7.06 -10.04
N PRO A 102 11.49 6.87 -11.14
CA PRO A 102 11.93 5.54 -11.48
C PRO A 102 12.79 5.07 -10.30
N ILE A 103 12.52 3.85 -9.82
CA ILE A 103 13.26 3.24 -8.72
C ILE A 103 14.75 3.24 -9.09
N ILE A 104 15.55 4.15 -8.53
CA ILE A 104 17.01 4.12 -8.56
C ILE A 104 17.53 4.54 -7.18
N CYS A 105 18.31 3.61 -6.61
CA CYS A 105 19.31 3.69 -5.54
C CYS A 105 19.09 4.69 -4.40
N ILE A 106 18.91 4.11 -3.21
CA ILE A 106 19.04 4.84 -1.95
C ILE A 106 20.53 5.16 -1.74
N GLU A 107 20.99 6.31 -2.25
CA GLU A 107 22.20 6.94 -1.74
C GLU A 107 21.81 7.67 -0.45
N GLN A 108 22.02 7.04 0.71
CA GLN A 108 21.90 7.69 2.02
C GLN A 108 23.02 8.72 2.15
N ARG A 109 22.81 9.94 1.66
CA ARG A 109 23.69 11.07 1.98
C ARG A 109 23.29 11.62 3.34
N THR A 110 23.83 11.02 4.40
CA THR A 110 23.81 11.60 5.74
C THR A 110 24.75 12.81 5.75
N ASP A 111 24.23 14.01 5.56
CA ASP A 111 25.00 15.23 5.86
C ASP A 111 24.87 15.52 7.36
N ARG A 112 25.81 14.98 8.13
CA ARG A 112 26.18 15.58 9.40
C ARG A 112 27.24 16.63 9.13
N ARG A 113 26.83 17.90 9.09
CA ARG A 113 27.75 19.01 9.40
C ARG A 113 27.09 20.00 10.36
N ASN A 114 27.78 20.05 11.49
CA ASN A 114 27.79 20.99 12.61
C ASN A 114 27.68 22.46 12.19
#